data_AF-A0A2K3M4G7-F1
#
_entry.id   AF-A0A2K3M4G7-F1
#
_cell.length_a   1.000
_cell.length_b   1.000
_cell.length_c   1.000
_cell.angle_alpha   90.00
_cell.angle_beta   90.00
_cell.angle_gamma   90.00
#
_symmetry.space_group_name_H-M   'P 1'
#
loop_
_entity.id
_entity.type
_entity.pdbx_description
1 polymer ?
#
loop_
_entity_poly.entity_id
_entity_poly.type
_entity_poly.pdbx_seq_one_letter_code
_entity_poly.pdbx_strand_id
1 'polypeptide(L)'
;RWQWRPNPDTGYTVRGAYQLLISDASVTTEVADHLIWHFQVPLKVSIFAWRLLRGRLSTRVNLVTRGVLSSIVHTCAFGCGEAESAHHLFISCSTTGSLWDLVHSWIGIPLVDYTTLRDHFAQFVSSAGGSRARRSFLQLIWLACVWLVWTERNH
;
A
#
# COMPACT_ATOMS: atom_id res chain seq x y z
N ARG A 1 -31.65 -24.32 -7.91
CA ARG A 1 -31.50 -23.70 -9.25
C ARG A 1 -30.55 -22.52 -9.10
N TRP A 2 -29.46 -22.45 -9.85
CA TRP A 2 -28.52 -21.32 -9.77
C TRP A 2 -29.09 -20.14 -10.54
N GLN A 3 -29.16 -18.96 -9.91
CA GLN A 3 -29.67 -17.73 -10.52
C GLN A 3 -28.67 -16.59 -10.30
N TRP A 4 -28.41 -15.85 -11.37
CA TRP A 4 -27.57 -14.67 -11.35
C TRP A 4 -28.29 -13.53 -10.61
N ARG A 5 -27.88 -13.29 -9.37
CA ARG A 5 -28.51 -12.30 -8.48
C ARG A 5 -28.37 -10.83 -8.93
N PRO A 6 -27.25 -10.40 -9.52
CA PRO A 6 -27.07 -8.99 -9.88
C PRO A 6 -28.00 -8.50 -10.99
N ASN A 7 -28.48 -9.40 -11.85
CA ASN A 7 -29.47 -9.07 -12.86
C ASN A 7 -30.38 -10.29 -13.10
N PRO A 8 -31.48 -10.41 -12.34
CA PRO A 8 -32.34 -11.59 -12.39
C PRO A 8 -33.19 -11.67 -13.66
N ASP A 9 -33.43 -10.54 -14.34
CA ASP A 9 -34.28 -10.46 -15.54
C ASP A 9 -33.54 -10.80 -16.83
N THR A 10 -32.29 -10.32 -16.99
CA THR A 10 -31.46 -10.62 -18.18
C THR A 10 -30.47 -11.76 -17.96
N GLY A 11 -30.29 -12.23 -16.72
CA GLY A 11 -29.38 -13.32 -16.39
C GLY A 11 -27.91 -12.92 -16.42
N TYR A 12 -27.02 -13.91 -16.44
CA TYR A 12 -25.58 -13.69 -16.46
C TYR A 12 -25.15 -13.06 -17.79
N THR A 13 -24.40 -11.97 -17.71
CA THR A 13 -23.70 -11.40 -18.87
C THR A 13 -22.24 -11.16 -18.50
N VAL A 14 -21.33 -11.40 -19.47
CA VAL A 14 -19.89 -11.14 -19.28
C VAL A 14 -19.65 -9.67 -18.94
N ARG A 15 -20.38 -8.75 -19.59
CA ARG A 15 -20.34 -7.31 -19.31
C ARG A 15 -20.78 -6.99 -17.88
N GLY A 16 -21.90 -7.55 -17.42
CA GLY A 16 -22.40 -7.32 -16.06
C GLY A 16 -21.47 -7.91 -14.99
N ALA A 17 -20.93 -9.10 -15.23
CA ALA A 17 -19.94 -9.70 -14.34
C ALA A 17 -18.64 -8.89 -14.30
N TYR A 18 -18.16 -8.40 -15.44
CA TYR A 18 -16.97 -7.57 -15.53
C TYR A 18 -17.17 -6.22 -14.83
N GLN A 19 -18.32 -5.58 -15.02
CA GLN A 19 -18.67 -4.33 -14.34
C GLN A 19 -18.74 -4.50 -12.82
N LEU A 20 -19.29 -5.62 -12.33
CA LEU A 20 -19.30 -5.93 -10.90
C LEU A 20 -17.88 -6.11 -10.35
N LEU A 21 -17.04 -6.85 -11.07
CA LEU A 21 -15.65 -7.07 -10.69
C LEU A 21 -14.85 -5.75 -10.65
N ILE A 22 -15.16 -4.80 -11.54
CA ILE A 22 -14.50 -3.48 -11.55
C ILE A 22 -15.09 -2.56 -10.48
N SER A 23 -16.41 -2.55 -10.29
CA SER A 23 -17.05 -1.69 -9.28
C SER A 23 -16.64 -2.07 -7.85
N ASP A 24 -16.39 -3.36 -7.61
CA ASP A 24 -15.94 -3.89 -6.32
C ASP A 24 -14.41 -3.75 -6.14
N ALA A 25 -13.66 -3.63 -7.24
CA ALA A 25 -12.24 -3.26 -7.25
C ALA A 25 -12.01 -1.75 -7.05
N SER A 26 -12.71 -1.18 -6.07
CA SER A 26 -12.50 0.09 -5.36
C SER A 26 -11.77 1.25 -6.05
N VAL A 27 -12.44 2.41 -6.06
CA VAL A 27 -11.92 3.75 -6.39
C VAL A 27 -10.56 4.07 -5.73
N THR A 28 -10.26 3.50 -4.56
CA THR A 28 -8.97 3.66 -3.87
C THR A 28 -7.82 2.88 -4.52
N THR A 29 -8.10 1.75 -5.17
CA THR A 29 -7.10 0.94 -5.90
C THR A 29 -6.61 1.66 -7.15
N GLU A 30 -7.49 2.30 -7.91
CA GLU A 30 -7.12 3.04 -9.13
C GLU A 30 -6.30 4.29 -8.81
N VAL A 31 -6.72 5.07 -7.80
CA VAL A 31 -6.01 6.30 -7.42
C VAL A 31 -4.59 6.02 -6.97
N ALA A 32 -4.39 5.00 -6.13
CA ALA A 32 -3.08 4.62 -5.64
C ALA A 32 -2.16 4.10 -6.78
N ASP A 33 -2.69 3.29 -7.71
CA ASP A 33 -1.92 2.74 -8.83
C ASP A 33 -1.50 3.80 -9.86
N HIS A 34 -2.23 4.91 -9.98
CA HIS A 34 -1.81 6.04 -10.82
C HIS A 34 -0.80 6.95 -10.13
N LEU A 35 -0.91 7.12 -8.81
CA LEU A 35 -0.05 8.02 -8.04
C LEU A 35 1.33 7.44 -7.72
N ILE A 36 1.64 6.18 -7.97
CA ILE A 36 2.99 5.63 -7.73
C ILE A 36 4.04 6.03 -8.77
N TRP A 37 3.61 6.46 -9.96
CA TRP A 37 4.50 6.80 -11.05
C TRP A 37 4.91 8.28 -10.95
N HIS A 38 6.16 8.52 -10.54
CA HIS A 38 6.70 9.88 -10.41
C HIS A 38 7.99 10.04 -11.23
N PHE A 39 8.07 11.07 -12.06
CA PHE A 39 9.21 11.27 -12.98
C PHE A 39 10.53 11.56 -12.26
N GLN A 40 10.49 12.08 -11.03
CA GLN A 40 11.68 12.37 -10.23
C GLN A 40 12.18 11.19 -9.38
N VAL A 41 11.48 10.04 -9.37
CA VAL A 41 12.01 8.83 -8.73
C VAL A 41 12.54 7.85 -9.77
N PRO A 42 13.62 7.11 -9.47
CA PRO A 42 14.05 6.01 -10.33
C PRO A 42 12.93 4.97 -10.51
N LEU A 43 12.82 4.40 -11.72
CA LEU A 43 11.78 3.41 -12.05
C LEU A 43 11.74 2.23 -11.07
N LYS A 44 12.90 1.80 -10.55
CA LYS A 44 12.98 0.74 -9.52
C LYS A 44 12.16 1.04 -8.26
N VAL A 45 12.06 2.31 -7.86
CA VAL A 45 11.32 2.76 -6.68
C VAL A 45 9.81 2.71 -6.97
N SER A 46 9.37 3.18 -8.13
CA SER A 46 7.96 3.07 -8.53
C SER A 46 7.51 1.61 -8.70
N ILE A 47 8.33 0.76 -9.31
CA ILE A 47 8.03 -0.68 -9.41
C ILE A 47 7.97 -1.33 -8.02
N PHE A 48 8.86 -0.94 -7.11
CA PHE A 48 8.81 -1.39 -5.72
C PHE A 48 7.50 -0.97 -5.04
N ALA A 49 7.11 0.31 -5.12
CA ALA A 49 5.88 0.82 -4.53
C ALA A 49 4.64 0.14 -5.11
N TRP A 50 4.61 -0.10 -6.43
CA TRP A 50 3.56 -0.88 -7.08
C TRP A 50 3.43 -2.30 -6.50
N ARG A 51 4.55 -2.99 -6.28
CA ARG A 51 4.56 -4.31 -5.64
C ARG A 51 4.12 -4.24 -4.18
N LEU A 52 4.53 -3.20 -3.46
CA LEU A 52 4.14 -2.93 -2.07
C LEU A 52 2.62 -2.83 -1.93
N LEU A 53 2.00 -1.93 -2.70
CA LEU A 53 0.57 -1.67 -2.65
C LEU A 53 -0.28 -2.87 -3.08
N ARG A 54 0.31 -3.84 -3.79
CA ARG A 54 -0.33 -5.10 -4.19
C ARG A 54 -0.04 -6.26 -3.24
N GLY A 55 0.68 -6.02 -2.14
CA GLY A 55 1.08 -7.06 -1.19
C GLY A 55 1.99 -8.12 -1.82
N ARG A 56 2.77 -7.77 -2.84
CA ARG A 56 3.60 -8.71 -3.61
C ARG A 56 5.08 -8.73 -3.20
N LEU A 57 5.47 -7.92 -2.23
CA LEU A 57 6.84 -7.94 -1.68
C LEU A 57 7.15 -9.25 -0.95
N SER A 58 8.43 -9.59 -0.88
CA SER A 58 8.95 -10.74 -0.15
C SER A 58 9.07 -10.47 1.35
N THR A 59 7.97 -10.06 1.99
CA THR A 59 7.91 -10.02 3.46
C THR A 59 7.91 -11.45 4.01
N ARG A 60 8.36 -11.66 5.25
CA ARG A 60 8.42 -13.02 5.80
C ARG A 60 7.05 -13.71 5.82
N VAL A 61 5.97 -12.98 6.15
CA VAL A 61 4.60 -13.52 6.07
C VAL A 61 4.29 -14.01 4.65
N ASN A 62 4.58 -13.21 3.61
CA ASN A 62 4.35 -13.60 2.22
C ASN A 62 5.21 -14.80 1.78
N LEU A 63 6.44 -14.91 2.29
CA LEU A 63 7.32 -16.02 1.99
C LEU A 63 6.87 -17.32 2.67
N VAL A 64 6.34 -17.24 3.90
CA VAL A 64 5.72 -18.38 4.59
C VAL A 64 4.46 -18.83 3.83
N THR A 65 3.59 -17.91 3.42
CA THR A 65 2.39 -18.24 2.63
C THR A 65 2.73 -18.93 1.30
N ARG A 66 3.90 -18.61 0.71
CA ARG A 66 4.40 -19.24 -0.52
C ARG A 66 5.18 -20.55 -0.28
N GLY A 67 5.35 -20.98 0.97
CA GLY A 67 6.11 -22.17 1.33
C GLY A 67 7.63 -22.03 1.15
N VAL A 68 8.14 -20.80 1.03
CA VAL A 68 9.60 -20.54 0.88
C VAL A 68 10.30 -20.52 2.23
N LEU A 69 9.65 -19.99 3.27
CA LEU A 69 10.16 -19.99 4.64
C LEU A 69 9.33 -20.91 5.53
N SER A 70 9.97 -21.50 6.55
CA SER A 70 9.29 -22.21 7.62
C SER A 70 8.43 -21.25 8.44
N SER A 71 7.28 -21.74 8.95
CA SER A 71 6.33 -20.96 9.75
C SER A 71 6.93 -20.39 11.04
N ILE A 72 8.10 -20.89 11.47
CA ILE A 72 8.80 -20.47 12.69
C ILE A 72 9.46 -19.08 12.52
N VAL A 73 9.76 -18.64 11.29
CA VAL A 73 10.52 -17.40 11.03
C VAL A 73 9.66 -16.36 10.34
N HIS A 74 8.73 -15.75 11.09
CA HIS A 74 7.87 -14.69 10.58
C HIS A 74 7.98 -13.36 11.33
N THR A 75 8.88 -13.23 12.30
CA THR A 75 9.03 -12.00 13.11
C THR A 75 9.59 -10.83 12.29
N CYS A 76 9.28 -9.60 12.67
CA CYS A 76 9.70 -8.38 12.00
C CYS A 76 11.23 -8.24 11.95
N ALA A 77 11.77 -7.84 10.79
CA ALA A 77 13.20 -7.56 10.62
C ALA A 77 13.74 -6.48 11.59
N PHE A 78 12.90 -5.55 12.03
CA PHE A 78 13.28 -4.52 13.00
C PHE A 78 13.25 -5.00 14.47
N GLY A 79 12.99 -6.28 14.71
CA GLY A 79 13.14 -6.88 16.05
C GLY A 79 12.03 -6.55 17.05
N CYS A 80 10.90 -5.99 16.61
CA CYS A 80 9.78 -5.64 17.49
C CYS A 80 8.89 -6.83 17.92
N GLY A 81 9.24 -8.08 17.56
CA GLY A 81 8.55 -9.30 17.97
C GLY A 81 7.30 -9.69 17.14
N GLU A 82 6.66 -8.72 16.48
CA GLU A 82 5.45 -8.94 15.66
C GLU A 82 5.73 -9.61 14.30
N ALA A 83 4.68 -10.12 13.64
CA ALA A 83 4.80 -10.73 12.32
C ALA A 83 5.13 -9.71 11.21
N GLU A 84 6.11 -10.01 10.35
CA GLU A 84 6.53 -9.19 9.20
C GLU A 84 5.52 -9.27 8.04
N SER A 85 4.38 -8.63 8.21
CA SER A 85 3.48 -8.28 7.11
C SER A 85 3.92 -6.96 6.45
N ALA A 86 3.50 -6.69 5.21
CA ALA A 86 3.79 -5.42 4.57
C ALA A 86 3.19 -4.25 5.37
N HIS A 87 1.95 -4.38 5.84
CA HIS A 87 1.32 -3.33 6.65
C HIS A 87 2.11 -3.08 7.93
N HIS A 88 2.50 -4.14 8.65
CA HIS A 88 3.32 -3.97 9.85
C HIS A 88 4.67 -3.31 9.54
N LEU A 89 5.42 -3.86 8.59
CA LEU A 89 6.77 -3.39 8.25
C LEU A 89 6.80 -1.91 7.86
N PHE A 90 5.84 -1.46 7.06
CA PHE A 90 5.85 -0.11 6.48
C PHE A 90 5.04 0.91 7.25
N ILE A 91 4.23 0.49 8.24
CA ILE A 91 3.26 1.37 8.88
C ILE A 91 3.27 1.21 10.40
N SER A 92 2.86 0.04 10.91
CA SER A 92 2.55 -0.13 12.34
C SER A 92 3.70 -0.64 13.21
N CYS A 93 4.83 -1.04 12.62
CA CYS A 93 6.04 -1.36 13.37
C CYS A 93 6.49 -0.13 14.17
N SER A 94 6.89 -0.30 15.43
CA SER A 94 7.30 0.81 16.29
C SER A 94 8.40 1.68 15.67
N THR A 95 9.38 1.06 15.02
CA THR A 95 10.47 1.77 14.31
C THR A 95 9.93 2.62 13.15
N THR A 96 9.07 2.04 12.32
CA THR A 96 8.51 2.72 11.14
C THR A 96 7.42 3.73 11.53
N GLY A 97 6.66 3.47 12.58
CA GLY A 97 5.66 4.38 13.14
C GLY A 97 6.32 5.67 13.61
N SER A 98 7.44 5.58 14.35
CA SER A 98 8.21 6.76 14.76
C SER A 98 8.77 7.55 13.56
N LEU A 99 9.15 6.87 12.46
CA LEU A 99 9.52 7.56 11.22
C LEU A 99 8.34 8.37 10.66
N TRP A 100 7.14 7.79 10.60
CA TRP A 100 5.96 8.51 10.12
C TRP A 100 5.59 9.68 11.04
N ASP A 101 5.69 9.53 12.36
CA ASP A 101 5.46 10.64 13.31
C ASP A 101 6.41 11.82 13.05
N LEU A 102 7.69 11.54 12.84
CA LEU A 102 8.69 12.56 12.49
C LEU A 102 8.38 13.24 11.16
N VAL A 103 8.00 12.45 10.14
CA VAL A 103 7.62 12.97 8.83
C VAL A 103 6.38 13.86 8.96
N HIS A 104 5.31 13.40 9.61
CA HIS A 104 4.08 14.16 9.83
C HIS A 104 4.34 15.49 10.54
N SER A 105 5.17 15.46 11.59
CA SER A 105 5.62 16.66 12.31
C SER A 105 6.37 17.63 11.39
N TRP A 106 7.27 17.12 10.55
CA TRP A 106 8.07 17.92 9.62
C TRP A 106 7.24 18.62 8.54
N ILE A 107 6.26 17.93 7.92
CA ILE A 107 5.39 18.53 6.89
C ILE A 107 4.21 19.32 7.46
N GLY A 108 3.96 19.24 8.78
CA GLY A 108 2.85 19.91 9.44
C GLY A 108 1.48 19.38 9.03
N ILE A 109 1.35 18.07 8.81
CA ILE A 109 0.09 17.41 8.44
C ILE A 109 -0.33 16.49 9.58
N PRO A 110 -1.56 16.64 10.14
CA PRO A 110 -2.01 15.79 11.23
C PRO A 110 -2.06 14.33 10.82
N LEU A 111 -1.77 13.44 11.76
CA LEU A 111 -1.91 11.99 11.57
C LEU A 111 -3.40 11.69 11.33
N VAL A 112 -3.68 10.97 10.24
CA VAL A 112 -5.04 10.50 9.93
C VAL A 112 -5.06 9.00 10.12
N ASP A 113 -6.12 8.48 10.73
CA ASP A 113 -6.30 7.04 10.86
C ASP A 113 -6.38 6.38 9.48
N TYR A 114 -5.49 5.40 9.28
CA TYR A 114 -5.46 4.57 8.09
C TYR A 114 -5.71 3.12 8.48
N THR A 115 -6.44 2.40 7.64
CA THR A 115 -6.75 0.97 7.84
C THR A 115 -5.88 0.08 6.95
N THR A 116 -5.37 0.62 5.83
CA THR A 116 -4.53 -0.12 4.89
C THR A 116 -3.35 0.71 4.39
N LEU A 117 -2.33 0.02 3.85
CA LEU A 117 -1.18 0.66 3.17
C LEU A 117 -1.61 1.57 2.01
N ARG A 118 -2.68 1.19 1.30
CA ARG A 118 -3.23 1.98 0.18
C ARG A 118 -3.90 3.24 0.67
N ASP A 119 -4.70 3.11 1.73
CA ASP A 119 -5.38 4.26 2.32
C ASP A 119 -4.37 5.23 2.91
N HIS A 120 -3.33 4.72 3.58
CA HIS A 120 -2.22 5.54 4.04
C HIS A 120 -1.59 6.33 2.89
N PHE A 121 -1.28 5.68 1.75
CA PHE A 121 -0.71 6.39 0.60
C PHE A 121 -1.66 7.44 0.01
N ALA A 122 -2.91 7.04 -0.27
CA ALA A 122 -3.89 7.92 -0.89
C ALA A 122 -4.21 9.14 -0.01
N GLN A 123 -4.37 8.92 1.30
CA GLN A 123 -4.58 9.97 2.28
C GLN A 123 -3.34 10.83 2.43
N PHE A 124 -2.14 10.26 2.53
CA PHE A 124 -0.90 11.04 2.66
C PHE A 124 -0.73 12.01 1.49
N VAL A 125 -0.94 11.56 0.25
CA VAL A 125 -0.85 12.41 -0.95
C VAL A 125 -1.98 13.45 -1.03
N SER A 126 -3.16 13.13 -0.49
CA SER A 126 -4.37 13.98 -0.60
C SER A 126 -4.63 14.87 0.61
N SER A 127 -3.97 14.61 1.74
CA SER A 127 -4.17 15.16 3.09
C SER A 127 -4.13 16.70 3.17
N ALA A 128 -3.61 17.33 2.13
CA ALA A 128 -3.33 18.76 2.11
C ALA A 128 -4.34 19.62 1.35
N GLY A 129 -5.34 19.06 0.65
CA GLY A 129 -6.27 19.83 -0.20
C GLY A 129 -5.58 20.73 -1.23
N GLY A 130 -4.30 20.48 -1.52
CA GLY A 130 -3.37 21.46 -2.06
C GLY A 130 -3.15 21.38 -3.56
N SER A 131 -2.32 22.32 -4.05
CA SER A 131 -1.90 22.44 -5.45
C SER A 131 -1.26 21.14 -5.98
N ARG A 132 -1.23 20.98 -7.32
CA ARG A 132 -0.58 19.84 -7.98
C ARG A 132 0.88 19.65 -7.54
N ALA A 133 1.60 20.75 -7.33
CA ALA A 133 2.99 20.73 -6.87
C ALA A 133 3.11 20.13 -5.45
N ARG A 134 2.21 20.50 -4.52
CA ARG A 134 2.22 19.94 -3.17
C ARG A 134 1.93 18.43 -3.18
N ARG A 135 0.98 17.97 -3.99
CA ARG A 135 0.69 16.53 -4.13
C ARG A 135 1.90 15.76 -4.68
N SER A 136 2.55 16.30 -5.70
CA SER A 136 3.78 15.74 -6.26
C SER A 136 4.89 15.65 -5.20
N PHE A 137 5.07 16.68 -4.38
CA PHE A 137 6.03 16.65 -3.27
C PHE A 137 5.70 15.61 -2.19
N LEU A 138 4.42 15.49 -1.80
CA LEU A 138 3.99 14.47 -0.84
C LEU A 138 4.15 13.04 -1.39
N GLN A 139 3.85 12.84 -2.67
CA GLN A 139 4.10 11.58 -3.36
C GLN A 139 5.58 11.18 -3.31
N LEU A 140 6.49 12.15 -3.51
CA LEU A 140 7.94 11.92 -3.40
C LEU A 140 8.36 11.51 -2.00
N ILE A 141 7.91 12.25 -0.98
CA ILE A 141 8.23 11.96 0.42
C ILE A 141 7.79 10.54 0.75
N TRP A 142 6.54 10.19 0.43
CA TRP A 142 6.01 8.87 0.72
C TRP A 142 6.83 7.77 0.06
N LEU A 143 7.12 7.90 -1.25
CA LEU A 143 7.91 6.94 -2.02
C LEU A 143 9.34 6.80 -1.47
N ALA A 144 9.95 7.90 -1.04
CA ALA A 144 11.27 7.90 -0.43
C ALA A 144 11.27 7.18 0.93
N CYS A 145 10.28 7.44 1.79
CA CYS A 145 10.15 6.80 3.10
C CYS A 145 9.98 5.28 2.97
N VAL A 146 9.05 4.82 2.13
CA VAL A 146 8.87 3.36 1.95
C VAL A 146 10.07 2.71 1.29
N TRP A 147 10.77 3.42 0.39
CA TRP A 147 12.00 2.91 -0.19
C TRP A 147 13.12 2.78 0.84
N LEU A 148 13.29 3.79 1.71
CA LEU A 148 14.26 3.78 2.80
C LEU A 148 14.03 2.61 3.76
N VAL A 149 12.79 2.44 4.23
CA VAL A 149 12.41 1.31 5.11
C VAL A 149 12.75 -0.03 4.44
N TRP A 150 12.50 -0.15 3.13
CA TRP A 150 12.83 -1.37 2.40
C TRP A 150 14.33 -1.59 2.23
N THR A 151 15.11 -0.54 2.00
CA THR A 151 16.57 -0.67 1.91
C THR A 151 17.16 -1.06 3.25
N GLU A 152 16.76 -0.39 4.34
CA GLU A 152 17.24 -0.71 5.70
C GLU A 152 16.90 -2.16 6.10
N ARG A 153 15.73 -2.66 5.71
CA ARG A 153 15.34 -4.05 5.98
C ARG A 153 16.23 -5.07 5.24
N ASN A 154 16.80 -4.72 4.08
CA ASN A 154 17.57 -5.64 3.23
C ASN A 154 19.09 -5.42 3.32
N HIS A 155 19.55 -4.40 4.05
CA HIS A 155 20.94 -4.23 4.43
C HIS A 155 21.25 -5.05 5.68
#